data_AF-A0A3M1Z395-F1
#
_entry.id   AF-A0A3M1Z395-F1
#
_cell.length_a   1.000
_cell.length_b   1.000
_cell.length_c   1.000
_cell.angle_alpha   90.00
_cell.angle_beta   90.00
_cell.angle_gamma   90.00
#
_symmetry.space_group_name_H-M   'P 1'
#
loop_
_entity.id
_entity.type
_entity.pdbx_description
1 polymer ?
#
loop_
_entity_poly.entity_id
_entity_poly.type
_entity_poly.pdbx_seq_one_letter_code
_entity_poly.pdbx_strand_id
1 'polypeptide(L)'
;MEDEYFGRKAGAKARGTSMRAFLPLIGFIFIGILGVFAFILSEPVNTLLSERMANYPYDQMETMRIVVGVVIFFVGLLFLGMLYAMFAPKPPKTVTERELEKEKRAKQQELLAKKRRKREIQKKMAQDAKARRGEK
;
A
#
# COMPACT_ATOMS: atom_id res chain seq x y z
N MET A 1 24.09 1.53 26.76
CA MET A 1 24.62 0.39 25.98
C MET A 1 23.47 -0.55 25.60
N GLU A 2 22.45 -0.08 24.88
CA GLU A 2 21.31 -0.97 24.50
C GLU A 2 20.73 -0.67 23.09
N ASP A 3 21.41 0.11 22.25
CA ASP A 3 20.86 0.61 20.98
C ASP A 3 21.16 -0.29 19.74
N GLU A 4 21.51 -1.56 19.90
CA GLU A 4 22.03 -2.39 18.78
C GLU A 4 21.24 -3.68 18.45
N TYR A 5 19.99 -3.85 18.86
CA TYR A 5 19.28 -5.14 18.68
C TYR A 5 18.00 -5.14 17.83
N PHE A 6 17.70 -4.09 17.05
CA PHE A 6 16.50 -4.09 16.17
C PHE A 6 16.78 -4.04 14.66
N GLY A 7 18.03 -4.25 14.23
CA GLY A 7 18.43 -4.12 12.82
C GLY A 7 18.33 -5.38 11.94
N ARG A 8 18.04 -6.57 12.46
CA ARG A 8 18.05 -7.80 11.64
C ARG A 8 17.02 -8.80 12.12
N LYS A 9 15.98 -9.02 11.30
CA LYS A 9 15.25 -10.29 11.04
C LYS A 9 13.75 -10.06 10.82
N ALA A 10 13.40 -9.29 9.78
CA ALA A 10 12.13 -9.46 9.06
C ALA A 10 12.37 -10.02 7.63
N GLY A 11 13.54 -10.64 7.41
CA GLY A 11 13.97 -11.23 6.15
C GLY A 11 14.49 -12.64 6.37
N ALA A 12 13.60 -13.59 6.67
CA ALA A 12 13.90 -15.02 6.74
C ALA A 12 12.55 -15.76 6.76
N LYS A 13 12.12 -16.58 5.78
CA LYS A 13 12.77 -17.22 4.65
C LYS A 13 11.70 -17.42 3.57
N ALA A 14 11.75 -16.68 2.46
CA ALA A 14 11.27 -17.20 1.20
C ALA A 14 12.48 -17.81 0.51
N ARG A 15 12.74 -19.09 0.75
CA ARG A 15 13.68 -19.86 -0.08
C ARG A 15 13.07 -19.87 -1.49
N GLY A 16 13.63 -19.03 -2.37
CA GLY A 16 13.16 -18.84 -3.75
C GLY A 16 13.55 -17.47 -4.30
N THR A 17 14.78 -17.01 -4.03
CA THR A 17 15.27 -15.69 -4.44
C THR A 17 15.32 -15.51 -5.97
N SER A 18 15.27 -16.60 -6.75
CA SER A 18 15.20 -16.53 -8.22
C SER A 18 13.79 -16.22 -8.73
N MET A 19 12.74 -16.88 -8.24
CA MET A 19 11.37 -16.69 -8.76
C MET A 19 10.82 -15.28 -8.56
N ARG A 20 11.26 -14.57 -7.51
CA ARG A 20 10.80 -13.19 -7.27
C ARG A 20 11.35 -12.18 -8.27
N ALA A 21 12.54 -12.42 -8.85
CA ALA A 21 13.09 -11.60 -9.92
C ALA A 21 12.33 -11.81 -11.25
N PHE A 22 11.67 -12.96 -11.42
CA PHE A 22 10.86 -13.27 -12.59
C PHE A 22 9.40 -12.82 -12.48
N LEU A 23 8.92 -12.38 -11.31
CA LEU A 23 7.57 -11.80 -11.14
C LEU A 23 7.23 -10.71 -12.17
N PRO A 24 8.09 -9.68 -12.41
CA PRO A 24 7.81 -8.68 -13.43
C PRO A 24 7.82 -9.25 -14.85
N LEU A 25 8.68 -10.24 -15.14
CA LEU A 25 8.72 -10.91 -16.45
C LEU A 25 7.42 -11.70 -16.71
N ILE A 26 6.95 -12.44 -15.70
CA ILE A 26 5.68 -13.16 -15.75
C ILE A 26 4.52 -12.17 -15.95
N GLY A 27 4.53 -11.05 -15.23
CA GLY A 27 3.55 -9.98 -15.42
C GLY A 27 3.54 -9.44 -16.85
N PHE A 28 4.70 -9.24 -17.46
CA PHE A 28 4.81 -8.82 -18.87
C PHE A 28 4.22 -9.85 -19.84
N ILE A 29 4.49 -11.13 -19.62
CA ILE A 29 3.91 -12.22 -20.43
C ILE A 29 2.37 -12.21 -20.30
N PHE A 30 1.84 -12.07 -19.09
CA PHE A 30 0.40 -11.96 -18.86
C PHE A 30 -0.22 -10.74 -19.54
N ILE A 31 0.45 -9.59 -19.51
CA ILE A 31 0.01 -8.38 -20.22
C ILE A 31 -0.04 -8.62 -21.72
N GLY A 32 0.99 -9.25 -22.29
CA GLY A 32 1.01 -9.59 -23.71
C GLY A 32 -0.13 -10.52 -24.11
N ILE A 33 -0.33 -11.61 -23.35
CA ILE A 33 -1.43 -12.54 -23.55
C ILE A 33 -2.77 -11.83 -23.45
N LEU A 34 -2.97 -10.98 -22.44
CA LEU A 34 -4.21 -10.24 -22.25
C LEU A 34 -4.46 -9.23 -23.38
N GLY A 35 -3.42 -8.60 -23.90
CA GLY A 35 -3.49 -7.75 -25.08
C GLY A 35 -4.00 -8.52 -26.31
N VAL A 36 -3.48 -9.72 -26.54
CA VAL A 36 -3.93 -10.59 -27.64
C VAL A 36 -5.40 -10.98 -27.43
N PHE A 37 -5.79 -11.39 -26.23
CA PHE A 37 -7.19 -11.71 -25.93
C PHE A 37 -8.11 -10.50 -26.12
N ALA A 38 -7.71 -9.31 -25.67
CA ALA A 38 -8.48 -8.09 -25.84
C ALA A 38 -8.65 -7.73 -27.33
N PHE A 39 -7.61 -7.94 -28.14
CA PHE A 39 -7.70 -7.74 -29.58
C PHE A 39 -8.67 -8.72 -30.26
N ILE A 40 -8.62 -10.01 -29.89
CA ILE A 40 -9.55 -11.03 -30.41
C ILE A 40 -10.99 -10.73 -29.98
N LEU A 41 -11.20 -10.36 -28.72
CA LEU A 41 -12.52 -10.03 -28.17
C LEU A 41 -13.06 -8.69 -28.70
N SER A 42 -12.20 -7.79 -29.16
CA SER A 42 -12.63 -6.48 -29.68
C SER A 42 -13.60 -6.62 -30.85
N GLU A 43 -13.41 -7.61 -31.71
CA GLU A 43 -14.21 -7.79 -32.93
C GLU A 43 -15.67 -8.19 -32.65
N PRO A 44 -15.96 -9.29 -31.92
CA PRO A 44 -17.34 -9.65 -31.59
C PRO A 44 -18.03 -8.64 -30.66
N VAL A 45 -17.26 -7.95 -29.81
CA VAL A 45 -17.83 -6.89 -28.96
C VAL A 45 -18.21 -5.68 -29.81
N ASN A 46 -17.39 -5.32 -30.80
CA ASN A 46 -17.66 -4.18 -31.65
C ASN A 46 -18.85 -4.41 -32.59
N THR A 47 -19.01 -5.63 -33.11
CA THR A 47 -20.21 -5.99 -33.91
C THR A 47 -21.48 -5.85 -33.07
N LEU A 48 -21.46 -6.35 -31.83
CA LEU A 48 -22.59 -6.20 -30.89
C LEU A 48 -22.88 -4.74 -30.55
N LEU A 49 -21.85 -3.89 -30.40
CA LEU A 49 -22.05 -2.46 -30.17
C LEU A 49 -22.69 -1.79 -31.39
N SER A 50 -22.21 -2.10 -32.60
CA SER A 50 -22.76 -1.52 -33.84
C SER A 50 -24.22 -1.87 -34.07
N GLU A 51 -24.64 -3.09 -33.71
CA GLU A 51 -26.04 -3.54 -33.81
C GLU A 51 -26.96 -2.90 -32.77
N ARG A 52 -26.43 -2.52 -31.60
CA ARG A 52 -27.23 -2.01 -30.46
C ARG A 52 -27.23 -0.50 -30.35
N MET A 53 -26.24 0.20 -30.90
CA MET A 53 -26.10 1.64 -30.80
C MET A 53 -26.57 2.34 -32.08
N ALA A 54 -27.62 3.16 -31.96
CA ALA A 54 -28.15 3.93 -33.08
C ALA A 54 -27.17 4.99 -33.64
N ASN A 55 -26.24 5.47 -32.80
CA ASN A 55 -25.23 6.49 -33.14
C ASN A 55 -23.82 5.90 -33.24
N TYR A 56 -23.69 4.66 -33.69
CA TYR A 56 -22.38 4.04 -33.86
C TYR A 56 -21.63 4.70 -35.04
N PRO A 57 -20.40 5.22 -34.84
CA PRO A 57 -19.65 5.88 -35.91
C PRO A 57 -19.06 4.86 -36.89
N TYR A 58 -19.86 4.51 -37.90
CA TYR A 58 -19.50 3.59 -38.98
C TYR A 58 -18.41 4.13 -39.91
N ASP A 59 -18.18 5.44 -39.91
CA ASP A 59 -17.08 6.09 -40.63
C ASP A 59 -15.70 5.78 -40.01
N GLN A 60 -15.69 5.39 -38.73
CA GLN A 60 -14.47 5.17 -37.93
C GLN A 60 -14.43 3.78 -37.28
N MET A 61 -14.88 2.74 -37.99
CA MET A 61 -14.93 1.38 -37.45
C MET A 61 -13.58 0.86 -36.97
N GLU A 62 -12.48 1.22 -37.66
CA GLU A 62 -11.13 0.82 -37.28
C GLU A 62 -10.69 1.49 -35.96
N THR A 63 -10.92 2.80 -35.84
CA THR A 63 -10.65 3.54 -34.60
C THR A 63 -11.48 3.01 -33.44
N MET A 64 -12.78 2.74 -33.66
CA MET A 64 -13.63 2.19 -32.61
C MET A 64 -13.23 0.78 -32.19
N ARG A 65 -12.77 -0.06 -33.13
CA ARG A 65 -12.23 -1.39 -32.78
C ARG A 65 -11.05 -1.27 -31.83
N ILE A 66 -10.13 -0.33 -32.09
CA ILE A 66 -8.98 -0.08 -31.21
C ILE A 66 -9.46 0.42 -29.85
N VAL A 67 -10.37 1.40 -29.81
CA VAL A 67 -10.91 1.94 -28.56
C VAL A 67 -11.58 0.85 -27.72
N VAL A 68 -12.45 0.05 -28.33
CA VAL A 68 -13.13 -1.07 -27.67
C VAL A 68 -12.10 -2.09 -27.16
N GLY A 69 -11.08 -2.43 -27.96
CA GLY A 69 -10.00 -3.32 -27.55
C GLY A 69 -9.23 -2.78 -26.33
N VAL A 70 -8.89 -1.49 -26.32
CA VAL A 70 -8.23 -0.83 -25.17
C VAL A 70 -9.13 -0.90 -23.93
N VAL A 71 -10.43 -0.63 -24.06
CA VAL A 71 -11.37 -0.73 -22.94
C VAL A 71 -11.42 -2.15 -22.39
N ILE A 72 -11.56 -3.16 -23.24
CA ILE A 72 -11.57 -4.58 -22.83
C ILE A 72 -10.26 -4.96 -22.13
N PHE A 73 -9.12 -4.47 -22.63
CA PHE A 73 -7.82 -4.68 -22.00
C PHE A 73 -7.78 -4.13 -20.56
N PHE A 74 -8.20 -2.88 -20.35
CA PHE A 74 -8.25 -2.30 -19.01
C PHE A 74 -9.22 -3.02 -18.08
N VAL A 75 -10.39 -3.43 -18.58
CA VAL A 75 -11.33 -4.24 -17.81
C VAL A 75 -10.69 -5.57 -17.41
N GLY A 76 -10.01 -6.25 -18.33
CA GLY A 76 -9.27 -7.48 -18.04
C GLY A 76 -8.17 -7.29 -16.98
N LEU A 77 -7.42 -6.19 -17.05
CA LEU A 77 -6.42 -5.83 -16.03
C LEU A 77 -7.05 -5.62 -14.65
N LEU A 78 -8.19 -4.94 -14.57
CA LEU A 78 -8.90 -4.75 -13.32
C LEU A 78 -9.36 -6.08 -12.72
N PHE A 79 -9.89 -6.99 -13.55
CA PHE A 79 -10.26 -8.33 -13.11
C PHE A 79 -9.05 -9.12 -12.59
N LEU A 80 -7.91 -9.08 -13.28
CA LEU A 80 -6.68 -9.71 -12.78
C LEU A 80 -6.19 -9.09 -11.49
N GLY A 81 -6.25 -7.76 -11.35
CA GLY A 81 -5.91 -7.07 -10.11
C GLY A 81 -6.83 -7.49 -8.96
N MET A 82 -8.13 -7.64 -9.23
CA MET A 82 -9.10 -8.12 -8.25
C MET A 82 -8.86 -9.58 -7.86
N LEU A 83 -8.61 -10.47 -8.82
CA LEU A 83 -8.27 -11.87 -8.56
C LEU A 83 -6.98 -11.96 -7.74
N TYR A 84 -5.95 -11.22 -8.13
CA TYR A 84 -4.70 -11.15 -7.39
C TYR A 84 -4.92 -10.67 -5.95
N ALA A 85 -5.72 -9.61 -5.74
CA ALA A 85 -6.04 -9.10 -4.42
C ALA A 85 -6.85 -10.11 -3.57
N MET A 86 -7.70 -10.91 -4.20
CA MET A 86 -8.48 -11.96 -3.53
C MET A 86 -7.61 -13.12 -3.05
N PHE A 87 -6.61 -13.51 -3.84
CA PHE A 87 -5.67 -14.58 -3.50
C PHE A 87 -4.44 -14.09 -2.73
N ALA A 88 -4.19 -12.78 -2.69
CA ALA A 88 -3.08 -12.21 -1.96
C ALA A 88 -3.22 -12.53 -0.46
N PRO A 89 -2.22 -13.19 0.15
CA PRO A 89 -2.27 -13.48 1.57
C PRO A 89 -2.33 -12.16 2.34
N LYS A 90 -3.31 -12.03 3.23
CA LYS A 90 -3.42 -10.87 4.12
C LYS A 90 -2.07 -10.69 4.81
N PRO A 91 -1.50 -9.46 4.84
CA PRO A 91 -0.24 -9.24 5.53
C PRO A 91 -0.40 -9.75 6.97
N PRO A 92 0.52 -10.62 7.46
CA PRO A 92 0.44 -11.06 8.84
C PRO A 92 0.43 -9.81 9.72
N LYS A 93 -0.47 -9.76 10.70
CA LYS A 93 -0.50 -8.67 11.68
C LYS A 93 0.91 -8.55 12.25
N THR A 94 1.63 -7.51 11.84
CA THR A 94 3.05 -7.28 12.17
C THR A 94 3.26 -6.96 13.65
N VAL A 95 2.19 -6.90 14.43
CA VAL A 95 2.22 -6.55 15.85
C VAL A 95 1.47 -7.65 16.60
N THR A 96 2.24 -8.46 17.31
CA THR A 96 1.71 -9.42 18.28
C THR A 96 1.05 -8.63 19.41
N GLU A 97 -0.03 -9.11 20.04
CA GLU A 97 -0.67 -8.38 21.15
C GLU A 97 0.31 -8.01 22.27
N ARG A 98 1.33 -8.87 22.48
CA ARG A 98 2.47 -8.62 23.38
C ARG A 98 3.32 -7.40 23.00
N GLU A 99 3.53 -7.13 21.72
CA GLU A 99 4.29 -5.96 21.26
C GLU A 99 3.47 -4.67 21.46
N LEU A 100 2.16 -4.77 21.24
CA LEU A 100 1.20 -3.69 21.49
C LEU A 100 1.13 -3.32 22.98
N GLU A 101 1.19 -4.30 23.88
CA GLU A 101 1.31 -4.06 25.32
C GLU A 101 2.65 -3.44 25.72
N LYS A 102 3.76 -3.88 25.12
CA LYS A 102 5.08 -3.29 25.36
C LYS A 102 5.13 -1.83 24.90
N GLU A 103 4.59 -1.53 23.74
CA GLU A 103 4.54 -0.16 23.20
C GLU A 103 3.67 0.75 24.08
N LYS A 104 2.51 0.26 24.53
CA LYS A 104 1.65 1.00 25.50
C LYS A 104 2.38 1.30 26.80
N ARG A 105 3.11 0.32 27.37
CA ARG A 105 3.87 0.51 28.62
C ARG A 105 5.02 1.50 28.45
N ALA A 106 5.78 1.40 27.36
CA ALA A 106 6.86 2.33 27.04
C ALA A 106 6.34 3.78 26.91
N LYS A 107 5.22 3.97 26.20
CA LYS A 107 4.59 5.28 26.03
C LYS A 107 4.08 5.87 27.35
N GLN A 108 3.54 5.04 28.25
CA GLN A 108 3.14 5.47 29.59
C GLN A 108 4.34 5.90 30.44
N GLN A 109 5.45 5.16 30.40
CA GLN A 109 6.67 5.51 31.12
C GLN A 109 7.27 6.83 30.60
N GLU A 110 7.28 7.03 29.29
CA GLU A 110 7.75 8.29 28.68
C GLU A 110 6.88 9.48 29.10
N LEU A 111 5.55 9.32 29.12
CA LEU A 111 4.63 10.37 29.58
C LEU A 111 4.85 10.72 31.06
N LEU A 112 5.08 9.72 31.92
CA LEU A 112 5.39 9.94 33.33
C LEU A 112 6.74 10.65 33.51
N ALA A 113 7.78 10.26 32.77
CA ALA A 113 9.06 10.92 32.78
C ALA A 113 8.94 12.39 32.32
N LYS A 114 8.18 12.65 31.27
CA LYS A 114 7.92 14.01 30.75
C LYS A 114 7.17 14.87 31.78
N LYS A 115 6.19 14.30 32.48
CA LYS A 115 5.49 14.98 33.59
C LYS A 115 6.42 15.31 34.75
N ARG A 116 7.33 14.41 35.14
CA ARG A 116 8.34 14.64 36.20
C ARG A 116 9.27 15.79 35.82
N ARG A 117 9.83 15.76 34.60
CA ARG A 117 10.70 16.84 34.07
C ARG A 117 9.99 18.19 34.08
N LYS A 118 8.72 18.26 33.65
CA LYS A 118 7.94 19.51 33.68
C LYS A 118 7.76 20.06 35.10
N ARG A 119 7.49 19.18 36.08
CA ARG A 119 7.33 19.60 37.49
C ARG A 119 8.63 20.14 38.08
N GLU A 120 9.77 19.52 37.77
CA GLU A 120 11.08 19.99 38.23
C GLU A 120 11.43 21.36 37.63
N ILE A 121 11.17 21.55 36.34
CA ILE A 121 11.37 22.82 35.65
C ILE A 121 10.48 23.92 36.26
N GLN A 122 9.20 23.63 36.52
CA GLN A 122 8.29 24.58 37.16
C GLN A 122 8.72 24.94 38.58
N LYS A 123 9.21 23.97 39.38
CA LYS A 123 9.74 24.23 40.72
C LYS A 123 10.96 25.14 40.67
N LYS A 124 11.90 24.89 39.74
CA LYS A 124 13.08 25.74 39.54
C LYS A 124 12.69 27.16 39.11
N MET A 125 11.79 27.28 38.12
CA MET A 125 11.30 28.60 37.69
C MET A 125 10.58 29.37 38.80
N ALA A 126 9.80 28.68 39.64
CA ALA A 126 9.12 29.32 40.77
C ALA A 126 10.12 29.79 41.85
N GLN A 127 11.18 29.02 42.11
CA GLN A 127 12.26 29.41 43.02
C GLN A 127 13.07 30.60 42.47
N ASP A 128 13.43 30.56 41.18
CA ASP A 128 14.14 31.66 40.52
C ASP A 128 13.30 32.94 40.47
N ALA A 129 11.99 32.83 40.22
CA ALA A 129 11.08 33.97 40.24
C ALA A 129 10.94 34.61 41.63
N LYS A 130 10.91 33.79 42.70
CA LYS A 130 10.93 34.27 44.09
C LYS A 130 12.27 34.94 44.43
N ALA A 131 13.39 34.34 44.04
CA ALA A 131 14.72 34.91 44.25
C ALA A 131 14.90 36.26 43.53
N ARG A 132 14.33 36.40 42.32
CA ARG A 132 14.33 37.67 41.57
C ARG A 132 13.38 38.73 42.11
N ARG A 133 12.32 38.34 42.84
CA ARG A 133 11.37 39.27 43.49
C ARG A 133 11.84 39.81 44.84
N GLY A 134 12.93 39.28 45.41
CA GLY A 134 13.56 39.85 46.60
C GLY A 134 12.75 39.71 47.91
N GLU A 135 11.79 38.79 47.98
CA GLU A 135 11.12 38.45 49.24
C GLU A 135 11.97 37.41 49.98
N LYS A 136 12.67 37.86 51.04
CA LYS A 136 13.27 37.00 52.07
C LYS A 136 12.23 36.68 53.14
#